data_AF-A0A8E2ANF9-F1
#
_entry.id   AF-A0A8E2ANF9-F1
#
_cell.length_a   1.000
_cell.length_b   1.000
_cell.length_c   1.000
_cell.angle_alpha   90.00
_cell.angle_beta   90.00
_cell.angle_gamma   90.00
#
_symmetry.space_group_name_H-M   'P 1'
#
loop_
_entity.id
_entity.type
_entity.pdbx_description
1 polymer ?
#
loop_
_entity_poly.entity_id
_entity_poly.type
_entity_poly.pdbx_seq_one_letter_code
_entity_poly.pdbx_strand_id
1 'polypeptide(L)'
;MDLNIMMDLKPLYPNLFHPVAQDFNRDYKGQASHHTRTKRPVKYFFIDFGISRKYDVGQEAPLEPPIFGGDKSVPEFQMSIDPVNPFPTDIYYLGNMIREEFLNSTSGLEFMQPLVADMVRKDPTQRPTINEVAARFDELRANLSSQVLRSRLVYLDENELAHAYYNVRHFFRTIYYVLARYPAVPTPSP
;
A
#
# COMPACT_ATOMS: atom_id res chain seq x y z
N MET A 1 -9.09 -2.99 5.24
CA MET A 1 -7.99 -3.79 5.81
C MET A 1 -6.78 -2.93 6.20
N ASP A 2 -6.88 -1.60 6.07
CA ASP A 2 -5.77 -0.65 6.22
C ASP A 2 -5.23 -0.36 7.63
N LEU A 3 -5.70 -1.03 8.68
CA LEU A 3 -5.31 -0.69 10.04
C LEU A 3 -3.90 -1.17 10.43
N ASN A 4 -3.31 -2.11 9.69
CA ASN A 4 -2.05 -2.76 10.05
C ASN A 4 -0.82 -2.27 9.26
N ILE A 5 -0.97 -1.16 8.51
CA ILE A 5 0.14 -0.49 7.82
C ILE A 5 0.28 0.92 8.41
N MET A 6 1.40 1.16 9.09
CA MET A 6 1.71 2.46 9.69
C MET A 6 2.78 3.19 8.88
N MET A 7 2.70 4.52 8.86
CA MET A 7 3.64 5.40 8.19
C MET A 7 4.46 6.18 9.23
N ASP A 8 5.77 6.32 9.03
CA ASP A 8 6.57 7.29 9.79
C ASP A 8 6.12 8.71 9.45
N LEU A 9 5.49 9.37 10.41
CA LEU A 9 4.94 10.72 10.24
C LEU A 9 6.00 11.82 10.37
N LYS A 10 7.15 11.52 10.99
CA LYS A 10 8.16 12.53 11.33
C LYS A 10 8.68 13.32 10.11
N PRO A 11 8.92 12.71 8.93
CA PRO A 11 9.33 13.48 7.74
C PRO A 11 8.24 14.43 7.22
N LEU A 12 6.96 14.09 7.40
CA LEU A 12 5.84 14.88 6.90
C LEU A 12 5.44 15.99 7.86
N TYR A 13 5.42 15.71 9.16
CA TYR A 13 4.95 16.62 10.20
C TYR A 13 6.06 16.89 11.23
N PRO A 14 6.98 17.84 10.94
CA PRO A 14 8.11 18.11 11.84
C PRO A 14 7.66 18.60 13.22
N ASN A 15 6.55 19.31 13.29
CA ASN A 15 5.94 19.80 14.54
C ASN A 15 4.76 18.94 15.01
N LEU A 16 4.53 17.80 14.34
CA LEU A 16 3.38 16.91 14.54
C LEU A 16 2.04 17.68 14.43
N PHE A 17 0.96 17.04 14.86
CA PHE A 17 -0.40 17.57 14.80
C PHE A 17 -1.15 17.29 16.10
N HIS A 18 -2.32 17.88 16.26
CA HIS A 18 -3.20 17.64 17.40
C HIS A 18 -3.68 16.17 17.40
N PRO A 19 -3.62 15.46 18.53
CA PRO A 19 -3.91 14.01 18.58
C PRO A 19 -5.34 13.65 18.16
N VAL A 20 -6.29 14.57 18.31
CA VAL A 20 -7.70 14.38 17.91
C VAL A 20 -8.04 15.04 16.57
N ALA A 21 -7.35 16.13 16.21
CA ALA A 21 -7.69 16.94 15.05
C ALA A 21 -6.45 17.12 14.19
N GLN A 22 -6.16 16.11 13.37
CA GLN A 22 -4.85 15.97 12.71
C GLN A 22 -4.56 17.08 11.68
N ASP A 23 -5.58 17.84 11.28
CA ASP A 23 -5.45 19.04 10.44
C ASP A 23 -4.92 20.27 11.20
N PHE A 24 -4.88 20.22 12.54
CA PHE A 24 -4.46 21.32 13.41
C PHE A 24 -3.12 21.06 14.09
N ASN A 25 -2.42 22.14 14.41
CA ASN A 25 -1.23 22.09 15.25
C ASN A 25 -1.59 21.65 16.68
N ARG A 26 -0.58 21.22 17.46
CA ARG A 26 -0.79 20.63 18.79
C ARG A 26 -1.51 21.53 19.79
N ASP A 27 -1.41 22.85 19.65
CA ASP A 27 -2.06 23.82 20.53
C ASP A 27 -3.38 24.37 19.97
N TYR A 28 -3.87 23.80 18.86
CA TYR A 28 -5.16 24.13 18.23
C TYR A 28 -5.29 25.58 17.74
N LYS A 29 -4.17 26.28 17.54
CA LYS A 29 -4.16 27.69 17.10
C LYS A 29 -4.07 27.88 15.60
N GLY A 30 -3.87 26.81 14.83
CA GLY A 30 -3.78 26.88 13.38
C GLY A 30 -3.61 25.53 12.72
N GLN A 31 -3.47 25.53 11.40
CA GLN A 31 -3.28 24.30 10.63
C GLN A 31 -1.93 23.64 10.90
N ALA A 32 -1.91 22.31 10.90
CA ALA A 32 -0.68 21.54 10.98
C ALA A 32 0.15 21.75 9.72
N SER A 33 1.37 22.28 9.89
CA SER A 33 2.33 22.38 8.80
C SER A 33 2.82 20.99 8.41
N HIS A 34 2.75 20.69 7.11
CA HIS A 34 3.15 19.39 6.59
C HIS A 34 3.83 19.47 5.23
N HIS A 35 4.59 18.43 4.91
CA HIS A 35 5.20 18.21 3.61
C HIS A 35 4.46 17.13 2.83
N THR A 36 4.78 17.00 1.54
CA THR A 36 4.28 15.90 0.71
C THR A 36 5.27 14.75 0.72
N ARG A 37 4.80 13.52 0.50
CA ARG A 37 5.66 12.33 0.38
C ARG A 37 6.68 12.46 -0.76
N THR A 38 6.38 13.24 -1.79
CA THR A 38 7.34 13.54 -2.87
C THR A 38 8.53 14.38 -2.39
N LYS A 39 8.29 15.36 -1.51
CA LYS A 39 9.34 16.23 -0.96
C LYS A 39 10.08 15.57 0.21
N ARG A 40 9.36 14.80 1.01
CA ARG A 40 9.83 14.15 2.23
C ARG A 40 9.33 12.68 2.22
N PRO A 41 10.07 11.77 1.57
CA PRO A 41 9.70 10.37 1.57
C PRO A 41 9.65 9.79 2.98
N VAL A 42 8.77 8.82 3.17
CA VAL A 42 8.45 8.21 4.46
C VAL A 42 8.69 6.71 4.39
N LYS A 43 8.90 6.10 5.56
CA LYS A 43 8.95 4.64 5.71
C LYS A 43 7.57 4.13 6.12
N TYR A 44 7.17 2.99 5.56
CA TYR A 44 5.97 2.27 5.96
C TYR A 44 6.38 1.01 6.72
N PHE A 45 5.56 0.61 7.68
CA PHE A 45 5.79 -0.53 8.54
C PHE A 45 4.52 -1.38 8.62
N PHE A 46 4.70 -2.69 8.53
CA PHE A 46 3.69 -3.61 9.05
C PHE A 46 3.71 -3.54 10.58
N ILE A 47 2.54 -3.42 11.17
CA ILE A 47 2.34 -3.38 12.61
C ILE A 47 1.33 -4.45 13.02
N ASP A 48 1.12 -4.56 14.34
CA ASP A 48 0.17 -5.48 14.94
C ASP A 48 0.43 -6.95 14.58
N PHE A 49 1.51 -7.48 15.16
CA PHE A 49 1.89 -8.89 15.03
C PHE A 49 1.21 -9.77 16.09
N GLY A 50 0.10 -9.32 16.69
CA GLY A 50 -0.56 -10.02 17.81
C GLY A 50 -1.06 -11.43 17.47
N ILE A 51 -1.25 -11.72 16.18
CA ILE A 51 -1.65 -13.03 15.65
C ILE A 51 -0.61 -13.67 14.73
N SER A 52 0.60 -13.12 14.68
CA SER A 52 1.68 -13.64 13.84
C SER A 52 2.38 -14.83 14.50
N ARG A 53 2.99 -15.67 13.66
CA ARG A 53 3.81 -16.79 14.09
C ARG A 53 5.25 -16.56 13.62
N LYS A 54 6.21 -17.13 14.36
CA LYS A 54 7.63 -17.11 14.00
C LYS A 54 8.07 -18.53 13.67
N TYR A 55 8.79 -18.67 12.57
CA TYR A 55 9.33 -19.93 12.08
C TYR A 55 10.85 -19.89 12.06
N ASP A 56 11.45 -21.08 12.12
CA ASP A 56 12.89 -21.24 11.88
C ASP A 56 13.20 -21.12 10.39
N VAL A 57 14.42 -20.68 10.06
CA VAL A 57 14.86 -20.34 8.69
C VAL A 57 14.70 -21.51 7.69
N GLY A 58 14.68 -22.76 8.15
CA GLY A 58 14.51 -23.94 7.31
C GLY A 58 13.07 -24.45 7.14
N GLN A 59 12.08 -23.80 7.75
CA GLN A 59 10.69 -24.27 7.72
C GLN A 59 9.92 -23.65 6.55
N GLU A 60 9.90 -24.36 5.42
CA GLU A 60 9.35 -23.84 4.14
C GLU A 60 7.82 -23.97 4.01
N ALA A 61 7.22 -24.96 4.67
CA ALA A 61 5.79 -25.23 4.58
C ALA A 61 5.20 -25.66 5.94
N PRO A 62 5.16 -24.77 6.95
CA PRO A 62 4.45 -25.04 8.19
C PRO A 62 2.99 -25.39 7.92
N LEU A 63 2.42 -26.30 8.70
CA LEU A 63 0.98 -26.55 8.69
C LEU A 63 0.39 -26.03 9.98
N GLU A 64 -0.50 -25.06 9.87
CA GLU A 64 -1.02 -24.33 11.00
C GLU A 64 -2.55 -24.23 10.95
N PRO A 65 -3.24 -24.34 12.08
CA PRO A 65 -4.66 -24.02 12.15
C PRO A 65 -4.94 -22.61 11.59
N PRO A 66 -6.01 -22.44 10.80
CA PRO A 66 -6.44 -21.14 10.30
C PRO A 66 -6.57 -20.10 11.42
N ILE A 67 -6.08 -18.89 11.16
CA ILE A 67 -6.30 -17.73 12.03
C ILE A 67 -7.19 -16.74 11.27
N PHE A 68 -8.34 -16.42 11.85
CA PHE A 68 -9.29 -15.49 11.26
C PHE A 68 -8.97 -14.06 11.69
N GLY A 69 -8.23 -13.35 10.83
CA GLY A 69 -7.90 -11.93 11.00
C GLY A 69 -9.03 -10.99 10.57
N GLY A 70 -8.65 -9.73 10.29
CA GLY A 70 -9.58 -8.70 9.82
C GLY A 70 -10.17 -9.00 8.43
N ASP A 71 -9.39 -9.63 7.56
CA ASP A 71 -9.87 -10.12 6.26
C ASP A 71 -10.39 -11.55 6.39
N LYS A 72 -11.68 -11.70 6.12
CA LYS A 72 -12.43 -12.96 6.23
C LYS A 72 -12.66 -13.62 4.87
N SER A 73 -12.09 -13.08 3.79
CA SER A 73 -12.34 -13.55 2.42
C SER A 73 -11.40 -14.65 1.93
N VAL A 74 -10.43 -15.07 2.75
CA VAL A 74 -9.45 -16.13 2.43
C VAL A 74 -10.18 -17.41 1.98
N PRO A 75 -10.00 -17.86 0.72
CA PRO A 75 -10.78 -18.96 0.17
C PRO A 75 -10.60 -20.28 0.91
N GLU A 76 -9.36 -20.65 1.25
CA GLU A 76 -9.05 -21.90 1.92
C GLU A 76 -9.69 -22.01 3.31
N PHE A 77 -9.88 -20.89 4.00
CA PHE A 77 -10.52 -20.84 5.33
C PHE A 77 -12.05 -20.97 5.26
N GLN A 78 -12.66 -20.78 4.08
CA GLN A 78 -14.10 -20.98 3.89
C GLN A 78 -14.46 -22.44 3.59
N MET A 79 -13.47 -23.22 3.15
CA MET A 79 -13.68 -24.60 2.72
C MET A 79 -13.45 -25.60 3.84
N SER A 80 -12.48 -25.35 4.71
CA SER A 80 -12.13 -26.21 5.85
C SER A 80 -11.45 -25.43 6.97
N ILE A 81 -11.39 -26.03 8.16
CA ILE A 81 -10.57 -25.59 9.30
C ILE A 81 -9.26 -26.38 9.42
N ASP A 82 -8.96 -27.23 8.43
CA ASP A 82 -7.72 -28.02 8.41
C ASP A 82 -6.49 -27.12 8.42
N PRO A 83 -5.37 -27.58 9.01
CA PRO A 83 -4.12 -26.84 8.98
C PRO A 83 -3.66 -26.54 7.55
N VAL A 84 -3.24 -25.30 7.30
CA VAL A 84 -2.72 -24.86 5.99
C VAL A 84 -1.33 -24.25 6.13
N ASN A 85 -0.65 -24.10 4.99
CA ASN A 85 0.53 -23.26 4.91
C ASN A 85 0.12 -21.78 4.94
N PRO A 86 0.55 -20.99 5.94
CA PRO A 86 0.19 -19.58 6.05
C PRO A 86 0.90 -18.70 5.01
N PHE A 87 2.03 -19.11 4.42
CA PHE A 87 2.78 -18.22 3.52
C PHE A 87 1.98 -17.82 2.27
N PRO A 88 1.32 -18.74 1.53
CA PRO A 88 0.43 -18.35 0.45
C PRO A 88 -0.81 -17.58 0.93
N THR A 89 -1.24 -17.78 2.18
CA THR A 89 -2.34 -17.01 2.78
C THR A 89 -1.93 -15.54 2.99
N ASP A 90 -0.70 -15.28 3.45
CA ASP A 90 -0.17 -13.91 3.57
C ASP A 90 -0.06 -13.22 2.19
N ILE A 91 0.29 -13.97 1.14
CA ILE A 91 0.26 -13.47 -0.24
C ILE A 91 -1.14 -13.07 -0.66
N TYR A 92 -2.16 -13.88 -0.33
CA TYR A 92 -3.55 -13.53 -0.58
C TYR A 92 -3.93 -12.25 0.17
N TYR A 93 -3.62 -12.15 1.47
CA TYR A 93 -3.94 -10.95 2.25
C TYR A 93 -3.31 -9.68 1.65
N LEU A 94 -2.03 -9.74 1.27
CA LEU A 94 -1.35 -8.60 0.65
C LEU A 94 -1.98 -8.24 -0.70
N GLY A 95 -2.23 -9.25 -1.54
CA GLY A 95 -2.85 -9.05 -2.86
C GLY A 95 -4.27 -8.51 -2.75
N ASN A 96 -5.05 -9.02 -1.80
CA ASN A 96 -6.42 -8.60 -1.57
C ASN A 96 -6.50 -7.19 -1.00
N MET A 97 -5.60 -6.81 -0.09
CA MET A 97 -5.48 -5.43 0.38
C MET A 97 -5.21 -4.48 -0.79
N ILE A 98 -4.27 -4.82 -1.69
CA ILE A 98 -4.01 -4.01 -2.89
C ILE A 98 -5.25 -3.96 -3.80
N ARG A 99 -5.93 -5.10 -3.98
CA ARG A 99 -7.14 -5.20 -4.82
C ARG A 99 -8.24 -4.27 -4.31
N GLU A 100 -8.62 -4.38 -3.05
CA GLU A 100 -9.78 -3.67 -2.50
C GLU A 100 -9.49 -2.18 -2.27
N GLU A 101 -8.35 -1.86 -1.68
CA GLU A 101 -8.04 -0.49 -1.24
C GLU A 101 -7.54 0.38 -2.41
N PHE A 102 -6.97 -0.23 -3.45
CA PHE A 102 -6.43 0.50 -4.60
C PHE A 102 -7.13 0.15 -5.91
N LEU A 103 -7.05 -1.10 -6.39
CA LEU A 103 -7.52 -1.43 -7.75
C LEU A 103 -9.03 -1.28 -7.94
N ASN A 104 -9.82 -1.58 -6.91
CA ASN A 104 -11.28 -1.47 -6.96
C ASN A 104 -11.78 -0.05 -6.66
N SER A 105 -10.92 0.81 -6.11
CA SER A 105 -11.31 2.14 -5.61
C SER A 105 -10.70 3.29 -6.42
N THR A 106 -9.70 3.00 -7.26
CA THR A 106 -8.93 4.03 -7.98
C THR A 106 -8.53 3.59 -9.39
N SER A 107 -8.23 4.56 -10.25
CA SER A 107 -7.59 4.36 -11.55
C SER A 107 -6.15 4.91 -11.56
N GLY A 108 -5.30 4.32 -12.40
CA GLY A 108 -3.88 4.64 -12.56
C GLY A 108 -2.91 3.58 -12.01
N LEU A 109 -3.43 2.47 -11.49
CA LEU A 109 -2.64 1.33 -10.96
C LEU A 109 -2.91 0.02 -11.70
N GLU A 110 -3.49 0.08 -12.88
CA GLU A 110 -3.89 -1.09 -13.68
C GLU A 110 -2.69 -1.98 -14.05
N PHE A 111 -1.48 -1.42 -14.09
CA PHE A 111 -0.25 -2.17 -14.31
C PHE A 111 0.01 -3.25 -13.23
N MET A 112 -0.56 -3.09 -12.03
CA MET A 112 -0.45 -4.08 -10.95
C MET A 112 -1.46 -5.22 -11.07
N GLN A 113 -2.50 -5.06 -11.88
CA GLN A 113 -3.63 -5.99 -11.95
C GLN A 113 -3.20 -7.44 -12.26
N PRO A 114 -2.29 -7.73 -13.22
CA PRO A 114 -1.86 -9.10 -13.48
C PRO A 114 -1.14 -9.75 -12.29
N LEU A 115 -0.31 -8.99 -11.57
CA LEU A 115 0.40 -9.47 -10.38
C LEU A 115 -0.59 -9.76 -9.25
N VAL A 116 -1.50 -8.82 -8.97
CA VAL A 116 -2.50 -8.96 -7.90
C VAL A 116 -3.46 -10.12 -8.20
N ALA A 117 -3.85 -10.31 -9.46
CA ALA A 117 -4.70 -11.44 -9.88
C ALA A 117 -4.07 -12.81 -9.55
N ASP A 118 -2.75 -12.94 -9.67
CA ASP A 118 -2.03 -14.16 -9.29
C ASP A 118 -1.93 -14.32 -7.77
N MET A 119 -1.74 -13.23 -7.03
CA MET A 119 -1.66 -13.24 -5.56
C MET A 119 -2.97 -13.69 -4.90
N VAL A 120 -4.11 -13.39 -5.52
CA VAL A 120 -5.46 -13.66 -4.97
C VAL A 120 -6.13 -14.91 -5.55
N ARG A 121 -5.36 -15.81 -6.18
CA ARG A 121 -5.90 -17.08 -6.70
C ARG A 121 -6.54 -17.90 -5.59
N LYS A 122 -7.64 -18.59 -5.91
CA LYS A 122 -8.39 -19.42 -4.96
C LYS A 122 -7.55 -20.58 -4.43
N ASP A 123 -6.85 -21.25 -5.34
CA ASP A 123 -5.91 -22.32 -4.97
C ASP A 123 -4.62 -21.70 -4.41
N PRO A 124 -4.29 -21.91 -3.13
CA PRO A 124 -3.10 -21.33 -2.51
C PRO A 124 -1.80 -21.81 -3.17
N THR A 125 -1.77 -22.99 -3.79
CA THR A 125 -0.56 -23.55 -4.44
C THR A 125 -0.20 -22.83 -5.74
N GLN A 126 -1.15 -22.07 -6.30
CA GLN A 126 -0.94 -21.31 -7.53
C GLN A 126 -0.52 -19.85 -7.29
N ARG A 127 -0.46 -19.43 -6.02
CA ARG A 127 -0.04 -18.07 -5.67
C ARG A 127 1.49 -17.98 -5.76
N PRO A 128 2.03 -16.84 -6.21
CA PRO A 128 3.48 -16.63 -6.23
C PRO A 128 4.04 -16.54 -4.80
N THR A 129 5.31 -16.91 -4.64
CA THR A 129 6.08 -16.64 -3.41
C THR A 129 6.34 -15.14 -3.24
N ILE A 130 6.68 -14.70 -2.03
CA ILE A 130 6.95 -13.28 -1.77
C ILE A 130 8.15 -12.74 -2.58
N ASN A 131 9.15 -13.59 -2.86
CA ASN A 131 10.29 -13.23 -3.68
C ASN A 131 9.88 -12.99 -5.14
N GLU A 132 9.02 -13.84 -5.69
CA GLU A 132 8.47 -13.66 -7.03
C GLU A 132 7.59 -12.42 -7.11
N VAL A 133 6.76 -12.16 -6.08
CA VAL A 133 5.95 -10.93 -6.01
C VAL A 133 6.84 -9.68 -6.03
N ALA A 134 7.88 -9.64 -5.20
CA ALA A 134 8.80 -8.51 -5.15
C ALA A 134 9.53 -8.29 -6.48
N ALA A 135 10.08 -9.36 -7.07
CA ALA A 135 10.78 -9.30 -8.35
C ALA A 135 9.86 -8.82 -9.50
N ARG A 136 8.65 -9.38 -9.59
CA ARG A 136 7.64 -8.98 -10.60
C ARG A 136 7.21 -7.52 -10.40
N PHE A 137 7.03 -7.08 -9.15
CA PHE A 137 6.69 -5.70 -8.87
C PHE A 137 7.81 -4.74 -9.29
N ASP A 138 9.07 -5.07 -9.01
CA ASP A 138 10.22 -4.27 -9.44
C ASP A 138 10.34 -4.20 -10.96
N GLU A 139 10.11 -5.31 -11.66
CA GLU A 139 10.06 -5.34 -13.13
C GLU A 139 8.92 -4.47 -13.69
N LEU A 140 7.71 -4.64 -13.18
CA LEU A 140 6.56 -3.82 -13.58
C LEU A 140 6.85 -2.33 -13.39
N ARG A 141 7.38 -1.95 -12.22
CA ARG A 141 7.72 -0.57 -11.88
C ARG A 141 8.84 -0.02 -12.76
N ALA A 142 9.87 -0.80 -13.07
CA ALA A 142 10.99 -0.38 -13.90
C ALA A 142 10.57 -0.04 -15.34
N ASN A 143 9.50 -0.67 -15.83
CA ASN A 143 8.94 -0.42 -17.17
C ASN A 143 8.00 0.80 -17.24
N LEU A 144 7.69 1.43 -16.10
CA LEU A 144 6.84 2.63 -16.09
C LEU A 144 7.63 3.89 -16.44
N SER A 145 7.06 4.71 -17.32
CA SER A 145 7.64 6.02 -17.62
C SER A 145 7.55 6.96 -16.42
N SER A 146 8.44 7.95 -16.35
CA SER A 146 8.34 8.99 -15.30
C SER A 146 7.01 9.75 -15.34
N GLN A 147 6.30 9.78 -16.47
CA GLN A 147 4.98 10.39 -16.57
C GLN A 147 3.93 9.55 -15.85
N VAL A 148 3.95 8.23 -16.05
CA VAL A 148 3.06 7.30 -15.35
C VAL A 148 3.36 7.30 -13.85
N LEU A 149 4.63 7.24 -13.45
CA LEU A 149 5.03 7.30 -12.03
C LEU A 149 4.66 8.63 -11.34
N ARG A 150 4.40 9.69 -12.12
CA ARG A 150 3.94 10.99 -11.62
C ARG A 150 2.45 11.19 -11.80
N SER A 151 1.71 10.25 -12.38
CA SER A 151 0.29 10.40 -12.60
C SER A 151 -0.43 10.54 -11.25
N ARG A 152 -1.62 11.15 -11.29
CA ARG A 152 -2.49 11.22 -10.13
C ARG A 152 -3.25 9.91 -10.02
N LEU A 153 -3.38 9.39 -8.80
CA LEU A 153 -4.37 8.38 -8.47
C LEU A 153 -5.75 9.05 -8.43
N VAL A 154 -6.69 8.56 -9.24
CA VAL A 154 -8.05 9.12 -9.33
C VAL A 154 -9.01 8.15 -8.68
N TYR A 155 -9.79 8.60 -7.70
CA TYR A 155 -10.81 7.76 -7.07
C TYR A 155 -12.02 7.60 -8.00
N LEU A 156 -12.63 6.42 -8.00
CA LEU A 156 -13.74 6.12 -8.92
C LEU A 156 -15.04 6.88 -8.59
N ASP A 157 -15.18 7.34 -7.33
CA ASP A 157 -16.32 8.14 -6.85
C ASP A 157 -16.06 9.66 -6.91
N GLU A 158 -14.94 10.07 -7.51
CA GLU A 158 -14.55 11.47 -7.62
C GLU A 158 -15.46 12.23 -8.61
N ASN A 159 -16.19 13.24 -8.13
CA ASN A 159 -17.07 14.05 -8.98
C ASN A 159 -16.30 14.98 -9.93
N GLU A 160 -16.96 15.40 -11.02
CA GLU A 160 -16.37 16.22 -12.09
C GLU A 160 -15.71 17.52 -11.62
N LEU A 161 -16.32 18.22 -10.65
CA LEU A 161 -15.76 19.48 -10.13
C LEU A 161 -14.48 19.24 -9.33
N ALA A 162 -14.50 18.22 -8.46
CA ALA A 162 -13.32 17.78 -7.73
C ALA A 162 -12.23 17.31 -8.71
N HIS A 163 -12.62 16.58 -9.75
CA HIS A 163 -11.72 16.08 -10.79
C HIS A 163 -10.99 17.20 -11.53
N ALA A 164 -11.72 18.20 -12.01
CA ALA A 164 -11.13 19.37 -12.65
C ALA A 164 -10.16 20.10 -11.69
N TYR A 165 -10.58 20.35 -10.44
CA TYR A 165 -9.77 21.02 -9.44
C TYR A 165 -8.46 20.26 -9.13
N TYR A 166 -8.55 18.95 -8.88
CA TYR A 166 -7.40 18.12 -8.55
C TYR A 166 -6.44 17.96 -9.73
N ASN A 167 -6.94 17.91 -10.97
CA ASN A 167 -6.09 17.86 -12.17
C ASN A 167 -5.29 19.15 -12.36
N VAL A 168 -5.91 20.32 -12.21
CA VAL A 168 -5.21 21.61 -12.27
C VAL A 168 -4.15 21.71 -11.18
N ARG A 169 -4.52 21.39 -9.94
CA ARG A 169 -3.58 21.39 -8.80
C ARG A 169 -2.43 20.41 -9.02
N HIS A 170 -2.73 19.22 -9.53
CA HIS A 170 -1.73 18.20 -9.82
C HIS A 170 -0.75 18.67 -10.90
N PHE A 171 -1.23 19.25 -12.00
CA PHE A 171 -0.40 19.75 -13.10
C PHE A 171 0.67 20.73 -12.61
N PHE A 172 0.27 21.80 -11.91
CA PHE A 172 1.21 22.78 -11.37
C PHE A 172 2.19 22.17 -10.36
N ARG A 173 1.72 21.25 -9.52
CA ARG A 173 2.56 20.55 -8.54
C ARG A 173 3.60 19.66 -9.22
N THR A 174 3.23 18.95 -10.27
CA THR A 174 4.12 18.09 -11.05
C THR A 174 5.18 18.91 -11.79
N ILE A 175 4.82 20.05 -12.39
CA ILE A 175 5.79 21.00 -12.96
C ILE A 175 6.82 21.41 -11.90
N TYR A 176 6.37 21.84 -10.72
CA TYR A 176 7.26 22.20 -9.63
C TYR A 176 8.22 21.06 -9.26
N TYR A 177 7.73 19.82 -9.15
CA TYR A 177 8.57 18.68 -8.80
C TYR A 177 9.63 18.36 -9.85
N VAL A 178 9.28 18.48 -11.13
CA VAL A 178 10.23 18.29 -12.24
C VAL A 178 11.31 19.37 -12.22
N LEU A 179 10.92 20.65 -12.08
CA LEU A 179 11.87 21.77 -12.02
C LEU A 179 12.79 21.68 -10.79
N ALA A 180 12.24 21.29 -9.65
CA ALA A 180 13.00 21.07 -8.41
C ALA A 180 13.74 19.72 -8.36
N ARG A 181 13.71 18.94 -9.44
CA ARG A 181 14.40 17.64 -9.60
C ARG A 181 14.05 16.60 -8.52
N TYR A 182 12.83 16.63 -7.99
CA TYR A 182 12.35 15.55 -7.13
C TYR A 182 12.11 14.29 -7.98
N PRO A 183 12.55 13.09 -7.55
CA PRO A 183 12.29 11.85 -8.28
C PRO A 183 10.79 11.53 -8.35
N ALA A 184 10.40 10.68 -9.30
CA ALA A 184 9.00 10.24 -9.45
C ALA A 184 8.55 9.36 -8.30
N VAL A 185 9.46 8.49 -7.87
CA VAL A 185 9.30 7.64 -6.70
C VAL A 185 10.46 7.96 -5.75
N PRO A 186 10.29 8.91 -4.82
CA PRO A 186 11.31 9.21 -3.82
C PRO A 186 11.39 8.11 -2.78
N THR A 187 12.61 7.70 -2.48
CA THR A 187 12.90 6.72 -1.43
C THR A 187 13.44 7.44 -0.19
N PRO A 188 13.02 7.04 1.03
CA PRO A 188 13.60 7.56 2.25
C PRO A 188 15.06 7.12 2.35
N SER A 189 15.90 7.94 2.99
CA SER A 189 17.28 7.53 3.29
C SER A 189 17.27 6.26 4.17
N PRO A 190 18.26 5.35 3.97
CA PRO A 190 18.42 4.16 4.79
C PRO A 190 18.37 4.46 6.29
#